data_AF-A0A496ST33-F1
#
_entry.id   AF-A0A496ST33-F1
#
_cell.length_a   1.000
_cell.length_b   1.000
_cell.length_c   1.000
_cell.angle_alpha   90.00
_cell.angle_beta   90.00
_cell.angle_gamma   90.00
#
_symmetry.space_group_name_H-M   'P 1'
#
loop_
_entity.id
_entity.type
_entity.pdbx_description
1 polymer ?
#
loop_
_entity_poly.entity_id
_entity_poly.type
_entity_poly.pdbx_seq_one_letter_code
_entity_poly.pdbx_strand_id
1 'polypeptide(L)'
;MSDIVPRSANLRILLCSCFLLLSGSSAPAVQHWRILALRVEFPRERPDNPTTTGDGTFDLRQFQDPEVQETYRGHYYDTPPHNRQYFCWHLEALANYYQKVSDGKLQINFDLFPHASDSSYQMPRELLSYGNGRTHQEISQKLCELLRDAITTADSVEGDRLDFSSYQSFLVFHAGRGRETGLINDIPSAYLSPEDLETYLGGAIPVDGGTYQIFDGWIMPEAASENGQVGLNGLMAEVFGHQLGLPGLSNYRDNLPAVGGWSLMDTGAMNHLPGGLCGFVPCHPIVWSKILLGWTEPVVVTSDTTVEVLATDIPTENGSPPKAVKIPINSHEYFLLVNRPRRCSADSMPRVTFSVDDTAGVWLSVDRYDSFIPGSGILIWHVDEAIIAEKRTKGGINNDYFQRGIDLEEAGGFQDIGNYYSRENH
;
A
#
# COMPACT_ATOMS: atom_id res chain seq x y z
N MET A 1 -25.65 -1.18 9.83
CA MET A 1 -26.28 -1.92 10.95
C MET A 1 -25.18 -2.62 11.70
N SER A 2 -24.78 -1.99 12.80
CA SER A 2 -23.73 -2.42 13.72
C SER A 2 -24.32 -3.35 14.77
N ASP A 3 -23.80 -4.55 14.91
CA ASP A 3 -23.89 -5.28 16.18
C ASP A 3 -22.59 -6.06 16.39
N ILE A 4 -21.84 -5.61 17.39
CA ILE A 4 -20.61 -6.20 17.91
C ILE A 4 -21.02 -7.14 19.05
N VAL A 5 -20.53 -8.38 19.04
CA VAL A 5 -20.36 -9.17 20.28
C VAL A 5 -18.95 -9.78 20.28
N PRO A 6 -18.16 -9.56 21.36
CA PRO A 6 -16.73 -9.85 21.41
C PRO A 6 -16.45 -11.27 21.89
N ARG A 7 -15.36 -11.89 21.46
CA ARG A 7 -14.72 -12.98 22.20
C ARG A 7 -13.20 -12.88 22.17
N SER A 8 -12.67 -12.97 23.38
CA SER A 8 -11.27 -12.99 23.78
C SER A 8 -10.46 -14.07 23.08
N ALA A 9 -9.33 -13.68 22.47
CA ALA A 9 -8.23 -14.58 22.17
C ALA A 9 -6.92 -13.90 22.61
N ASN A 10 -6.12 -14.66 23.37
CA ASN A 10 -4.84 -14.24 23.88
C ASN A 10 -3.87 -13.96 22.73
N LEU A 11 -3.71 -12.69 22.37
CA LEU A 11 -2.70 -12.24 21.43
C LEU A 11 -1.31 -12.47 22.07
N ARG A 12 -0.58 -13.48 21.60
CA ARG A 12 0.86 -13.52 21.79
C ARG A 12 1.45 -12.44 20.90
N ILE A 13 1.59 -11.25 21.48
CA ILE A 13 2.47 -10.21 20.97
C ILE A 13 3.84 -10.86 20.80
N LEU A 14 4.29 -11.00 19.56
CA LEU A 14 5.71 -11.17 19.31
C LEU A 14 6.36 -9.84 19.70
N LEU A 15 6.66 -9.72 20.99
CA LEU A 15 7.44 -8.64 21.57
C LEU A 15 8.83 -8.74 20.94
N CYS A 16 9.02 -8.09 19.79
CA CYS A 16 10.34 -7.62 19.40
C CYS A 16 10.63 -6.36 20.22
N SER A 17 10.80 -6.54 21.53
CA SER A 17 11.09 -5.48 22.49
C SER A 17 12.14 -5.97 23.47
N CYS A 18 13.36 -6.10 22.97
CA CYS A 18 14.57 -6.12 23.77
C CYS A 18 15.60 -5.17 23.14
N PHE A 19 15.27 -3.87 23.08
CA PHE A 19 16.33 -2.85 23.08
C PHE A 19 16.83 -2.73 24.52
N LEU A 20 17.76 -3.62 24.86
CA LEU A 20 18.69 -3.37 25.95
C LEU A 20 19.46 -2.09 25.59
N LEU A 21 19.38 -1.10 26.48
CA LEU A 21 20.24 0.08 26.52
C LEU A 21 21.71 -0.36 26.58
N LEU A 22 22.30 -0.60 25.42
CA LEU A 22 23.73 -0.55 25.20
C LEU A 22 23.97 0.69 24.36
N SER A 23 24.56 1.70 25.00
CA SER A 23 25.14 2.87 24.37
C SER A 23 26.23 2.44 23.39
N GLY A 24 25.80 2.16 22.16
CA GLY A 24 26.62 1.99 20.99
C GLY A 24 25.81 2.54 19.82
N SER A 25 26.23 3.70 19.31
CA SER A 25 25.70 4.24 18.05
C SER A 25 26.16 3.34 16.90
N SER A 26 25.41 2.27 16.63
CA SER A 26 25.42 1.62 15.33
C SER A 26 24.34 2.29 14.49
N ALA A 27 24.67 2.72 13.28
CA ALA A 27 23.67 3.15 12.31
C ALA A 27 22.57 2.08 12.21
N PRO A 28 21.27 2.46 12.10
CA PRO A 28 20.20 1.48 12.01
C PRO A 28 20.49 0.53 10.84
N ALA A 29 20.42 -0.78 11.10
CA ALA A 29 20.66 -1.79 10.08
C ALA A 29 19.65 -1.64 8.94
N VAL A 30 20.12 -1.71 7.70
CA VAL A 30 19.24 -1.74 6.53
C VAL A 30 18.38 -3.01 6.62
N GLN A 31 17.07 -2.82 6.60
CA GLN A 31 16.11 -3.91 6.54
C GLN A 31 16.01 -4.40 5.08
N HIS A 32 16.32 -5.68 4.88
CA HIS A 32 16.10 -6.35 3.60
C HIS A 32 14.77 -7.09 3.65
N TRP A 33 13.95 -6.93 2.63
CA TRP A 33 12.63 -7.54 2.53
C TRP A 33 12.47 -8.21 1.17
N ARG A 34 12.29 -9.53 1.15
CA ARG A 34 12.14 -10.30 -0.09
C ARG A 34 10.68 -10.68 -0.32
N ILE A 35 10.14 -10.25 -1.46
CA ILE A 35 8.77 -10.52 -1.90
C ILE A 35 8.77 -11.70 -2.88
N LEU A 36 7.94 -12.71 -2.61
CA LEU A 36 7.53 -13.68 -3.61
C LEU A 36 6.26 -13.18 -4.28
N ALA A 37 6.33 -12.86 -5.57
CA ALA A 37 5.18 -12.50 -6.37
C ALA A 37 4.75 -13.70 -7.25
N LEU A 38 3.45 -13.93 -7.33
CA LEU A 38 2.83 -14.97 -8.14
C LEU A 38 1.86 -14.32 -9.13
N ARG A 39 1.96 -14.66 -10.42
CA ARG A 39 0.94 -14.32 -11.42
C ARG A 39 -0.06 -15.45 -11.54
N VAL A 40 -1.34 -15.15 -11.37
CA VAL A 40 -2.43 -16.12 -11.48
C VAL A 40 -3.50 -15.64 -12.45
N GLU A 41 -4.06 -16.58 -13.18
CA GLU A 41 -5.20 -16.35 -14.07
C GLU A 41 -6.31 -17.38 -13.81
N PHE A 42 -7.51 -17.08 -14.29
CA PHE A 42 -8.70 -17.86 -14.04
C PHE A 42 -9.07 -18.69 -15.27
N PRO A 43 -9.86 -19.77 -15.11
CA PRO A 43 -10.42 -20.48 -16.24
C PRO A 43 -11.13 -19.47 -17.14
N ARG A 44 -10.73 -19.47 -18.42
CA ARG A 44 -11.19 -18.45 -19.37
C ARG A 44 -12.71 -18.45 -19.49
N GLU A 45 -13.31 -17.29 -19.31
CA GLU A 45 -14.74 -17.09 -19.39
C GLU A 45 -15.23 -17.24 -20.84
N ARG A 46 -16.29 -18.03 -21.05
CA ARG A 46 -16.91 -18.24 -22.38
C ARG A 46 -18.43 -18.46 -22.24
N PRO A 47 -19.28 -17.45 -22.54
CA PRO A 47 -18.92 -16.06 -22.86
C PRO A 47 -18.34 -15.32 -21.66
N ASP A 48 -17.75 -14.15 -21.90
CA ASP A 48 -17.32 -13.22 -20.85
C ASP A 48 -18.48 -12.92 -19.89
N ASN A 49 -18.17 -12.84 -18.60
CA ASN A 49 -19.16 -12.53 -17.60
C ASN A 49 -19.39 -11.01 -17.55
N PRO A 50 -20.64 -10.52 -17.68
CA PRO A 50 -20.91 -9.08 -17.77
C PRO A 50 -20.68 -8.30 -16.48
N THR A 51 -20.22 -8.95 -15.41
CA THR A 51 -20.02 -8.34 -14.08
C THR A 51 -18.57 -8.35 -13.61
N THR A 52 -17.67 -8.90 -14.42
CA THR A 52 -16.22 -8.97 -14.22
C THR A 52 -15.54 -8.36 -15.45
N THR A 53 -14.35 -7.81 -15.28
CA THR A 53 -13.60 -7.22 -16.38
C THR A 53 -12.63 -8.24 -16.98
N GLY A 54 -12.54 -8.27 -18.32
CA GLY A 54 -11.73 -9.22 -19.06
C GLY A 54 -12.41 -10.58 -19.18
N ASP A 55 -11.64 -11.60 -19.55
CA ASP A 55 -12.13 -12.98 -19.74
C ASP A 55 -11.50 -13.97 -18.76
N GLY A 56 -10.94 -13.45 -17.66
CA GLY A 56 -10.20 -14.21 -16.66
C GLY A 56 -8.72 -14.45 -16.99
N THR A 57 -8.20 -13.97 -18.12
CA THR A 57 -6.78 -14.09 -18.50
C THR A 57 -6.07 -12.75 -18.59
N PHE A 58 -4.74 -12.73 -18.48
CA PHE A 58 -3.94 -11.50 -18.60
C PHE A 58 -4.00 -10.95 -20.04
N ASP A 59 -4.02 -9.63 -20.19
CA ASP A 59 -3.96 -8.95 -21.48
C ASP A 59 -2.54 -9.00 -22.05
N LEU A 60 -2.32 -9.98 -22.95
CA LEU A 60 -1.06 -10.19 -23.66
C LEU A 60 -1.05 -9.56 -25.06
N ARG A 61 -2.05 -8.74 -25.40
CA ARG A 61 -2.06 -7.96 -26.64
C ARG A 61 -0.85 -7.04 -26.69
N GLN A 62 -0.43 -6.67 -27.89
CA GLN A 62 0.74 -5.83 -28.07
C GLN A 62 0.31 -4.37 -28.12
N PHE A 63 1.16 -3.46 -27.60
CA PHE A 63 0.90 -2.03 -27.69
C PHE A 63 0.60 -1.58 -29.12
N GLN A 64 1.23 -2.17 -30.14
CA GLN A 64 1.02 -1.80 -31.54
C GLN A 64 -0.35 -2.23 -32.11
N ASP A 65 -1.12 -3.05 -31.38
CA ASP A 65 -2.45 -3.46 -31.80
C ASP A 65 -3.39 -2.23 -31.82
N PRO A 66 -4.15 -2.00 -32.91
CA PRO A 66 -4.99 -0.79 -33.04
C PRO A 66 -6.02 -0.63 -31.93
N GLU A 67 -6.55 -1.74 -31.40
CA GLU A 67 -7.49 -1.73 -30.28
C GLU A 67 -6.83 -1.22 -29.00
N VAL A 68 -5.59 -1.65 -28.72
CA VAL A 68 -4.82 -1.16 -27.57
C VAL A 68 -4.50 0.32 -27.73
N GLN A 69 -4.04 0.73 -28.92
CA GLN A 69 -3.78 2.14 -29.22
C GLN A 69 -5.02 3.04 -29.04
N GLU A 70 -6.20 2.52 -29.37
CA GLU A 70 -7.46 3.23 -29.19
C GLU A 70 -7.83 3.33 -27.71
N THR A 71 -7.81 2.21 -26.97
CA THR A 71 -8.15 2.15 -25.55
C THR A 71 -7.28 3.08 -24.70
N TYR A 72 -5.98 3.12 -24.98
CA TYR A 72 -5.00 3.92 -24.22
C TYR A 72 -4.73 5.29 -24.85
N ARG A 73 -5.52 5.72 -25.85
CA ARG A 73 -5.30 7.01 -26.52
C ARG A 73 -5.31 8.16 -25.52
N GLY A 74 -4.20 8.89 -25.47
CA GLY A 74 -4.01 10.05 -24.58
C GLY A 74 -3.36 9.72 -23.24
N HIS A 75 -3.34 8.44 -22.85
CA HIS A 75 -2.73 7.94 -21.62
C HIS A 75 -2.05 6.59 -21.89
N TYR A 76 -0.96 6.63 -22.66
CA TYR A 76 -0.17 5.44 -22.96
C TYR A 76 0.71 5.10 -21.76
N TYR A 77 0.13 4.67 -20.64
CA TYR A 77 0.82 4.21 -19.44
C TYR A 77 0.25 2.85 -19.02
N ASP A 78 1.06 2.01 -18.38
CA ASP A 78 0.67 0.68 -17.93
C ASP A 78 -0.04 -0.12 -19.05
N THR A 79 0.50 -0.06 -20.28
CA THR A 79 -0.10 -0.70 -21.46
C THR A 79 0.29 -2.19 -21.57
N PRO A 80 -0.55 -3.03 -22.21
CA PRO A 80 -0.19 -4.42 -22.46
C PRO A 80 0.96 -4.54 -23.49
N PRO A 81 1.74 -5.64 -23.45
CA PRO A 81 1.42 -6.90 -22.78
C PRO A 81 1.71 -6.89 -21.27
N HIS A 82 0.73 -7.29 -20.47
CA HIS A 82 0.85 -7.49 -19.02
C HIS A 82 1.50 -8.84 -18.69
N ASN A 83 2.72 -9.01 -19.22
CA ASN A 83 3.55 -10.18 -19.03
C ASN A 83 4.41 -10.06 -17.75
N ARG A 84 5.33 -10.99 -17.53
CA ARG A 84 6.22 -11.00 -16.37
C ARG A 84 7.02 -9.70 -16.24
N GLN A 85 7.46 -9.13 -17.36
CA GLN A 85 8.28 -7.91 -17.34
C GLN A 85 7.49 -6.70 -16.83
N TYR A 86 6.23 -6.58 -17.22
CA TYR A 86 5.31 -5.55 -16.73
C TYR A 86 5.23 -5.54 -15.19
N PHE A 87 4.96 -6.69 -14.58
CA PHE A 87 4.89 -6.81 -13.12
C PHE A 87 6.26 -6.66 -12.43
N CYS A 88 7.37 -7.07 -13.07
CA CYS A 88 8.72 -6.80 -12.56
C CYS A 88 8.99 -5.28 -12.48
N TRP A 89 8.54 -4.49 -13.45
CA TRP A 89 8.68 -3.03 -13.39
C TRP A 89 7.86 -2.41 -12.26
N HIS A 90 6.66 -2.91 -11.98
CA HIS A 90 5.89 -2.45 -10.81
C HIS A 90 6.56 -2.82 -9.48
N LEU A 91 7.14 -4.02 -9.37
CA LEU A 91 7.91 -4.42 -8.19
C LEU A 91 9.18 -3.57 -8.01
N GLU A 92 9.84 -3.20 -9.12
CA GLU A 92 10.95 -2.25 -9.11
C GLU A 92 10.48 -0.85 -8.68
N ALA A 93 9.34 -0.39 -9.16
CA ALA A 93 8.75 0.89 -8.75
C ALA A 93 8.43 0.93 -7.25
N LEU A 94 7.89 -0.16 -6.71
CA LEU A 94 7.66 -0.34 -5.28
C LEU A 94 8.98 -0.28 -4.48
N ALA A 95 10.02 -0.98 -4.95
CA ALA A 95 11.33 -0.97 -4.32
C ALA A 95 11.95 0.44 -4.31
N ASN A 96 11.87 1.16 -5.43
CA ASN A 96 12.34 2.54 -5.56
C ASN A 96 11.59 3.49 -4.61
N TYR A 97 10.26 3.36 -4.54
CA TYR A 97 9.43 4.14 -3.62
C TYR A 97 9.85 3.92 -2.16
N TYR A 98 9.89 2.65 -1.71
CA TYR A 98 10.21 2.33 -0.32
C TYR A 98 11.66 2.63 0.06
N GLN A 99 12.61 2.47 -0.86
CA GLN A 99 13.98 2.93 -0.66
C GLN A 99 14.01 4.45 -0.46
N LYS A 100 13.25 5.21 -1.25
CA LYS A 100 13.18 6.68 -1.15
C LYS A 100 12.51 7.15 0.14
N VAL A 101 11.35 6.61 0.50
CA VAL A 101 10.58 7.12 1.65
C VAL A 101 11.13 6.72 3.01
N SER A 102 11.97 5.67 3.04
CA SER A 102 12.67 5.17 4.24
C SER A 102 14.08 5.77 4.45
N ASP A 103 14.53 6.67 3.58
CA ASP A 103 15.95 7.11 3.51
C ASP A 103 16.92 5.92 3.40
N GLY A 104 16.58 4.91 2.58
CA GLY A 104 17.41 3.73 2.34
C GLY A 104 17.42 2.69 3.47
N LYS A 105 16.60 2.87 4.51
CA LYS A 105 16.50 1.93 5.64
C LYS A 105 15.71 0.66 5.30
N LEU A 106 14.91 0.68 4.23
CA LEU A 106 14.25 -0.49 3.68
C LEU A 106 14.72 -0.73 2.23
N GLN A 107 15.17 -1.95 1.96
CA GLN A 107 15.50 -2.44 0.63
C GLN A 107 14.62 -3.64 0.29
N ILE A 108 13.93 -3.53 -0.84
CA ILE A 108 13.04 -4.59 -1.33
C ILE A 108 13.75 -5.36 -2.44
N ASN A 109 13.78 -6.68 -2.31
CA ASN A 109 14.13 -7.62 -3.36
C ASN A 109 12.89 -8.46 -3.69
N PHE A 110 12.83 -9.04 -4.88
CA PHE A 110 11.67 -9.83 -5.27
C PHE A 110 12.03 -10.94 -6.25
N ASP A 111 11.20 -11.98 -6.25
CA ASP A 111 11.13 -12.97 -7.30
C ASP A 111 9.69 -13.08 -7.80
N LEU A 112 9.54 -13.19 -9.11
CA LEU A 112 8.23 -13.29 -9.76
C LEU A 112 8.11 -14.60 -10.52
N PHE A 113 7.07 -15.36 -10.16
CA PHE A 113 6.74 -16.67 -10.70
C PHE A 113 5.39 -16.69 -11.43
N PRO A 114 5.22 -17.55 -12.46
CA PRO A 114 6.26 -18.39 -13.04
C PRO A 114 7.32 -17.57 -13.81
N HIS A 115 8.49 -18.17 -14.09
CA HIS A 115 9.60 -17.45 -14.72
C HIS A 115 9.42 -17.17 -16.22
N ALA A 116 8.58 -17.94 -16.91
CA ALA A 116 8.31 -17.72 -18.32
C ALA A 116 7.56 -16.39 -18.53
N SER A 117 7.94 -15.65 -19.59
CA SER A 117 7.46 -14.27 -19.84
C SER A 117 5.94 -14.16 -19.76
N ASP A 118 5.23 -14.99 -20.51
CA ASP A 118 3.79 -14.80 -20.71
C ASP A 118 2.95 -15.80 -19.90
N SER A 119 3.59 -16.55 -19.00
CA SER A 119 2.93 -17.59 -18.21
C SER A 119 2.41 -17.09 -16.87
N SER A 120 1.40 -17.78 -16.37
CA SER A 120 0.70 -17.56 -15.10
C SER A 120 0.23 -18.92 -14.55
N TYR A 121 -0.10 -18.99 -13.27
CA TYR A 121 -0.72 -20.18 -12.70
C TYR A 121 -2.23 -20.17 -12.92
N GLN A 122 -2.77 -21.31 -13.35
CA GLN A 122 -4.21 -21.47 -13.55
C GLN A 122 -4.91 -21.72 -12.22
N MET A 123 -5.81 -20.82 -11.82
CA MET A 123 -6.66 -21.00 -10.65
C MET A 123 -7.70 -22.10 -10.87
N PRO A 124 -8.09 -22.84 -9.81
CA PRO A 124 -9.03 -23.95 -9.92
C PRO A 124 -10.48 -23.53 -10.14
N ARG A 125 -10.81 -22.26 -9.92
CA ARG A 125 -12.16 -21.70 -10.03
C ARG A 125 -12.15 -20.43 -10.88
N GLU A 126 -13.30 -20.11 -11.47
CA GLU A 126 -13.53 -18.89 -12.25
C GLU A 126 -13.37 -17.62 -11.39
N LEU A 127 -12.97 -16.50 -12.02
CA LEU A 127 -12.76 -15.20 -11.37
C LEU A 127 -13.96 -14.82 -10.48
N LEU A 128 -15.17 -14.97 -11.00
CA LEU A 128 -16.42 -14.71 -10.29
C LEU A 128 -16.48 -15.42 -8.92
N SER A 129 -15.92 -16.62 -8.79
CA SER A 129 -15.96 -17.37 -7.52
C SER A 129 -15.19 -16.67 -6.40
N TYR A 130 -14.15 -15.92 -6.75
CA TYR A 130 -13.35 -15.12 -5.83
C TYR A 130 -13.88 -13.69 -5.69
N GLY A 131 -14.48 -13.13 -6.74
CA GLY A 131 -14.95 -11.74 -6.75
C GLY A 131 -16.38 -11.50 -6.25
N ASN A 132 -17.25 -12.51 -6.24
CA ASN A 132 -18.69 -12.33 -6.00
C ASN A 132 -19.15 -12.16 -4.53
N GLY A 133 -18.26 -11.74 -3.63
CA GLY A 133 -18.62 -11.42 -2.24
C GLY A 133 -19.53 -10.18 -2.15
N ARG A 134 -20.42 -10.14 -1.14
CA ARG A 134 -21.37 -9.03 -0.93
C ARG A 134 -21.28 -8.40 0.44
N THR A 135 -20.84 -9.17 1.43
CA THR A 135 -20.50 -8.68 2.77
C THR A 135 -19.00 -8.61 2.96
N HIS A 136 -18.53 -7.83 3.93
CA HIS A 136 -17.11 -7.79 4.28
C HIS A 136 -16.57 -9.20 4.60
N GLN A 137 -17.34 -9.98 5.37
CA GLN A 137 -17.00 -11.36 5.71
C GLN A 137 -16.82 -12.24 4.47
N GLU A 138 -17.77 -12.20 3.52
CA GLU A 138 -17.69 -12.99 2.28
C GLU A 138 -16.53 -12.55 1.40
N ILE A 139 -16.28 -11.24 1.30
CA ILE A 139 -15.16 -10.69 0.54
C ILE A 139 -13.84 -11.18 1.15
N SER A 140 -13.62 -10.99 2.45
CA SER A 140 -12.40 -11.41 3.13
C SER A 140 -12.18 -12.92 3.04
N GLN A 141 -13.24 -13.72 3.19
CA GLN A 141 -13.15 -15.17 3.01
C GLN A 141 -12.67 -15.53 1.60
N LYS A 142 -13.26 -14.95 0.57
CA LYS A 142 -12.92 -15.26 -0.83
C LYS A 142 -11.50 -14.81 -1.19
N LEU A 143 -11.05 -13.68 -0.66
CA LEU A 143 -9.68 -13.22 -0.84
C LEU A 143 -8.68 -14.16 -0.15
N CYS A 144 -8.97 -14.61 1.07
CA CYS A 144 -8.14 -15.62 1.74
C CYS A 144 -8.10 -16.93 0.96
N GLU A 145 -9.23 -17.36 0.40
CA GLU A 145 -9.28 -18.53 -0.47
C GLU A 145 -8.47 -18.34 -1.76
N LEU A 146 -8.49 -17.15 -2.38
CA LEU A 146 -7.65 -16.83 -3.54
C LEU A 146 -6.16 -16.92 -3.19
N LEU A 147 -5.75 -16.31 -2.09
CA LEU A 147 -4.36 -16.34 -1.61
C LEU A 147 -3.90 -17.79 -1.39
N ARG A 148 -4.69 -18.60 -0.69
CA ARG A 148 -4.41 -20.02 -0.48
C ARG A 148 -4.31 -20.79 -1.79
N ASP A 149 -5.31 -20.66 -2.66
CA ASP A 149 -5.36 -21.41 -3.92
C ASP A 149 -4.17 -21.04 -4.82
N ALA A 150 -3.79 -19.76 -4.87
CA ALA A 150 -2.62 -19.28 -5.60
C ALA A 150 -1.30 -19.86 -5.06
N ILE A 151 -1.07 -19.73 -3.75
CA ILE A 151 0.14 -20.22 -3.08
C ILE A 151 0.29 -21.73 -3.24
N THR A 152 -0.76 -22.49 -2.95
CA THR A 152 -0.73 -23.96 -3.03
C THR A 152 -0.62 -24.46 -4.48
N THR A 153 -1.14 -23.73 -5.46
CA THR A 153 -0.92 -24.03 -6.87
C THR A 153 0.55 -23.83 -7.24
N ALA A 154 1.16 -22.71 -6.83
CA ALA A 154 2.57 -22.45 -7.08
C ALA A 154 3.48 -23.49 -6.39
N ASP A 155 3.22 -23.82 -5.12
CA ASP A 155 3.93 -24.85 -4.35
C ASP A 155 3.89 -26.21 -5.06
N SER A 156 2.70 -26.62 -5.52
CA SER A 156 2.50 -27.88 -6.25
C SER A 156 3.22 -27.93 -7.61
N VAL A 157 3.21 -26.84 -8.36
CA VAL A 157 3.81 -26.77 -9.71
C VAL A 157 5.34 -26.63 -9.63
N GLU A 158 5.84 -25.84 -8.69
CA GLU A 158 7.26 -25.55 -8.55
C GLU A 158 8.00 -26.65 -7.78
N GLY A 159 7.36 -27.23 -6.75
CA GLY A 159 7.97 -28.17 -5.83
C GLY A 159 9.27 -27.60 -5.26
N ASP A 160 10.32 -28.42 -5.19
CA ASP A 160 11.64 -28.04 -4.64
C ASP A 160 12.33 -26.86 -5.37
N ARG A 161 11.80 -26.38 -6.51
CA ARG A 161 12.33 -25.20 -7.21
C ARG A 161 11.95 -23.88 -6.52
N LEU A 162 10.93 -23.89 -5.67
CA LEU A 162 10.44 -22.72 -4.93
C LEU A 162 10.49 -23.03 -3.43
N ASP A 163 11.42 -22.41 -2.72
CA ASP A 163 11.51 -22.46 -1.26
C ASP A 163 10.82 -21.21 -0.68
N PHE A 164 9.66 -21.38 -0.06
CA PHE A 164 8.89 -20.26 0.48
C PHE A 164 9.56 -19.64 1.71
N SER A 165 10.40 -20.38 2.43
CA SER A 165 11.11 -19.89 3.62
C SER A 165 12.14 -18.79 3.30
N SER A 166 12.50 -18.64 2.02
CA SER A 166 13.38 -17.59 1.51
C SER A 166 12.72 -16.19 1.44
N TYR A 167 11.41 -16.07 1.69
CA TYR A 167 10.64 -14.84 1.49
C TYR A 167 9.94 -14.36 2.77
N GLN A 168 9.71 -13.05 2.86
CA GLN A 168 9.01 -12.41 3.99
C GLN A 168 7.62 -11.89 3.62
N SER A 169 7.29 -11.83 2.32
CA SER A 169 6.01 -11.32 1.85
C SER A 169 5.56 -12.05 0.60
N PHE A 170 4.26 -12.34 0.54
CA PHE A 170 3.65 -13.17 -0.48
C PHE A 170 2.59 -12.36 -1.22
N LEU A 171 2.88 -12.02 -2.47
CA LEU A 171 2.05 -11.21 -3.35
C LEU A 171 1.41 -12.08 -4.43
N VAL A 172 0.12 -11.93 -4.65
CA VAL A 172 -0.62 -12.53 -5.77
C VAL A 172 -1.11 -11.43 -6.70
N PHE A 173 -0.58 -11.38 -7.92
CA PHE A 173 -1.15 -10.66 -9.04
C PHE A 173 -2.20 -11.52 -9.73
N HIS A 174 -3.44 -11.05 -9.81
CA HIS A 174 -4.50 -11.76 -10.54
C HIS A 174 -4.81 -11.09 -11.88
N ALA A 175 -5.18 -11.88 -12.89
CA ALA A 175 -5.71 -11.37 -14.15
C ALA A 175 -6.99 -10.53 -13.93
N GLY A 176 -7.18 -9.49 -14.73
CA GLY A 176 -8.32 -8.59 -14.66
C GLY A 176 -8.08 -7.34 -13.80
N ARG A 177 -9.02 -6.40 -13.89
CA ARG A 177 -8.96 -5.12 -13.18
C ARG A 177 -9.33 -5.25 -11.71
N GLY A 178 -8.81 -4.33 -10.91
CA GLY A 178 -9.18 -4.21 -9.50
C GLY A 178 -10.59 -3.64 -9.31
N ARG A 179 -11.31 -4.09 -8.28
CA ARG A 179 -12.68 -3.63 -7.98
C ARG A 179 -12.78 -2.13 -7.70
N GLU A 180 -11.67 -1.49 -7.32
CA GLU A 180 -11.57 -0.07 -7.00
C GLU A 180 -12.02 0.81 -8.17
N THR A 181 -11.77 0.35 -9.40
CA THR A 181 -12.13 1.05 -10.65
C THR A 181 -12.87 0.15 -11.65
N GLY A 182 -13.00 -1.13 -11.35
CA GLY A 182 -13.62 -2.15 -12.17
C GLY A 182 -15.11 -2.35 -11.91
N LEU A 183 -15.60 -3.55 -12.24
CA LEU A 183 -16.97 -3.99 -12.07
C LEU A 183 -17.20 -4.61 -10.67
N ILE A 184 -18.47 -4.84 -10.34
CA ILE A 184 -18.89 -5.27 -8.99
C ILE A 184 -18.28 -6.61 -8.54
N ASN A 185 -17.92 -7.50 -9.48
CA ASN A 185 -17.31 -8.80 -9.19
C ASN A 185 -15.84 -8.85 -9.54
N ASP A 186 -15.21 -7.72 -9.85
CA ASP A 186 -13.77 -7.66 -9.88
C ASP A 186 -13.21 -7.85 -8.46
N ILE A 187 -12.01 -8.41 -8.38
CA ILE A 187 -11.37 -8.76 -7.12
C ILE A 187 -10.68 -7.48 -6.60
N PRO A 188 -10.95 -7.04 -5.36
CA PRO A 188 -10.28 -5.88 -4.80
C PRO A 188 -8.84 -6.20 -4.39
N SER A 189 -7.98 -5.19 -4.42
CA SER A 189 -6.66 -5.24 -3.80
C SER A 189 -6.82 -5.34 -2.29
N ALA A 190 -5.98 -6.14 -1.63
CA ALA A 190 -6.08 -6.32 -0.18
C ALA A 190 -4.78 -6.82 0.42
N TYR A 191 -4.53 -6.40 1.66
CA TYR A 191 -3.64 -7.11 2.58
C TYR A 191 -4.48 -8.05 3.43
N LEU A 192 -4.00 -9.28 3.61
CA LEU A 192 -4.64 -10.33 4.39
C LEU A 192 -3.74 -10.66 5.57
N SER A 193 -4.22 -10.32 6.75
CA SER A 193 -3.47 -10.45 8.00
C SER A 193 -3.49 -11.88 8.56
N PRO A 194 -2.63 -12.20 9.55
CA PRO A 194 -2.72 -13.47 10.26
C PRO A 194 -4.09 -13.72 10.91
N GLU A 195 -4.78 -12.66 11.33
CA GLU A 195 -6.13 -12.76 11.89
C GLU A 195 -7.17 -13.14 10.82
N ASP A 196 -7.02 -12.63 9.60
CA ASP A 196 -7.88 -13.00 8.47
C ASP A 196 -7.69 -14.48 8.11
N LEU A 197 -6.44 -14.95 7.98
CA LEU A 197 -6.14 -16.34 7.66
C LEU A 197 -6.63 -17.30 8.76
N GLU A 198 -6.44 -16.95 10.03
CA GLU A 198 -6.99 -17.72 11.14
C GLU A 198 -8.53 -17.79 11.08
N THR A 199 -9.18 -16.65 10.82
CA THR A 199 -10.65 -16.55 10.80
C THR A 199 -11.29 -17.28 9.63
N TYR A 200 -10.71 -17.15 8.43
CA TYR A 200 -11.34 -17.58 7.18
C TYR A 200 -10.80 -18.87 6.61
N LEU A 201 -9.55 -19.27 6.95
CA LEU A 201 -8.95 -20.53 6.52
C LEU A 201 -8.74 -21.52 7.66
N GLY A 202 -8.86 -21.08 8.92
CA GLY A 202 -8.57 -21.90 10.09
C GLY A 202 -7.07 -21.99 10.42
N GLY A 203 -6.26 -21.08 9.89
CA GLY A 203 -4.83 -20.96 10.18
C GLY A 203 -3.98 -20.54 8.99
N ALA A 204 -2.67 -20.58 9.21
CA ALA A 204 -1.65 -20.34 8.19
C ALA A 204 -1.72 -21.34 7.02
N ILE A 205 -1.20 -20.95 5.87
CA ILE A 205 -1.14 -21.78 4.66
C ILE A 205 0.15 -22.63 4.70
N PRO A 206 0.05 -23.97 4.80
CA PRO A 206 1.23 -24.83 4.77
C PRO A 206 1.77 -24.98 3.35
N VAL A 207 3.10 -24.86 3.21
CA VAL A 207 3.86 -25.01 1.96
C VAL A 207 5.13 -25.81 2.21
N ASP A 208 5.90 -26.13 1.17
CA ASP A 208 7.16 -26.90 1.28
C ASP A 208 6.93 -28.25 1.99
N GLY A 209 5.87 -28.96 1.59
CA GLY A 209 5.46 -30.22 2.25
C GLY A 209 5.03 -30.07 3.71
N GLY A 210 4.64 -28.86 4.13
CA GLY A 210 4.23 -28.53 5.49
C GLY A 210 5.38 -28.11 6.43
N THR A 211 6.58 -27.88 5.89
CA THR A 211 7.74 -27.45 6.67
C THR A 211 7.79 -25.94 6.89
N TYR A 212 7.07 -25.16 6.08
CA TYR A 212 6.91 -23.72 6.22
C TYR A 212 5.43 -23.34 6.23
N GLN A 213 5.14 -22.20 6.87
CA GLN A 213 3.77 -21.71 7.11
C GLN A 213 3.71 -20.23 6.74
N ILE A 214 2.75 -19.88 5.89
CA ILE A 214 2.51 -18.50 5.46
C ILE A 214 1.35 -17.92 6.28
N PHE A 215 1.65 -16.85 7.01
CA PHE A 215 0.74 -16.22 7.96
C PHE A 215 0.03 -14.98 7.40
N ASP A 216 0.53 -14.40 6.33
CA ASP A 216 -0.07 -13.22 5.69
C ASP A 216 0.30 -13.18 4.21
N GLY A 217 -0.39 -12.30 3.48
CA GLY A 217 -0.13 -12.07 2.08
C GLY A 217 -0.99 -10.94 1.56
N TRP A 218 -0.82 -10.60 0.28
CA TRP A 218 -1.53 -9.50 -0.32
C TRP A 218 -1.83 -9.76 -1.79
N ILE A 219 -2.90 -9.13 -2.27
CA ILE A 219 -3.49 -9.36 -3.57
C ILE A 219 -3.51 -8.04 -4.31
N MET A 220 -3.09 -8.07 -5.57
CA MET A 220 -3.10 -6.95 -6.49
C MET A 220 -3.70 -7.39 -7.84
N PRO A 221 -4.44 -6.50 -8.53
CA PRO A 221 -4.95 -6.78 -9.86
C PRO A 221 -3.84 -6.66 -10.92
N GLU A 222 -4.19 -7.07 -12.13
CA GLU A 222 -3.40 -6.87 -13.34
C GLU A 222 -3.25 -5.39 -13.65
N ALA A 223 -4.35 -4.64 -13.56
CA ALA A 223 -4.39 -3.22 -13.88
C ALA A 223 -5.33 -2.47 -12.95
N ALA A 224 -4.96 -1.23 -12.63
CA ALA A 224 -5.78 -0.33 -11.81
C ALA A 224 -6.79 0.49 -12.64
N SER A 225 -6.72 0.46 -13.97
CA SER A 225 -7.68 1.11 -14.87
C SER A 225 -7.74 0.41 -16.22
N GLU A 226 -8.72 0.79 -17.06
CA GLU A 226 -8.87 0.25 -18.42
C GLU A 226 -7.91 0.86 -19.44
N ASN A 227 -7.44 2.07 -19.16
CA ASN A 227 -6.93 3.00 -20.17
C ASN A 227 -5.67 3.77 -19.69
N GLY A 228 -4.98 3.27 -18.67
CA GLY A 228 -3.74 3.87 -18.17
C GLY A 228 -3.91 5.16 -17.37
N GLN A 229 -5.13 5.50 -16.92
CA GLN A 229 -5.38 6.71 -16.13
C GLN A 229 -5.10 6.55 -14.63
N VAL A 230 -5.19 5.34 -14.11
CA VAL A 230 -4.91 5.02 -12.70
C VAL A 230 -3.71 4.08 -12.64
N GLY A 231 -2.67 4.52 -11.94
CA GLY A 231 -1.44 3.76 -11.77
C GLY A 231 -1.55 2.72 -10.66
N LEU A 232 -1.08 1.51 -10.94
CA LEU A 232 -1.05 0.41 -9.97
C LEU A 232 -0.07 0.68 -8.80
N ASN A 233 0.95 1.51 -9.04
CA ASN A 233 2.01 1.84 -8.08
C ASN A 233 1.49 2.34 -6.72
N GLY A 234 0.49 3.22 -6.72
CA GLY A 234 -0.07 3.80 -5.51
C GLY A 234 -0.79 2.75 -4.66
N LEU A 235 -1.57 1.88 -5.31
CA LEU A 235 -2.26 0.78 -4.63
C LEU A 235 -1.23 -0.17 -4.02
N MET A 236 -0.18 -0.53 -4.78
CA MET A 236 0.87 -1.41 -4.28
C MET A 236 1.62 -0.78 -3.10
N ALA A 237 1.89 0.52 -3.16
CA ALA A 237 2.55 1.24 -2.09
C ALA A 237 1.71 1.22 -0.81
N GLU A 238 0.41 1.50 -0.89
CA GLU A 238 -0.51 1.49 0.26
C GLU A 238 -0.67 0.09 0.86
N VAL A 239 -0.94 -0.92 0.03
CA VAL A 239 -1.17 -2.30 0.51
C VAL A 239 0.11 -2.87 1.13
N PHE A 240 1.28 -2.59 0.56
CA PHE A 240 2.55 -2.96 1.19
C PHE A 240 2.80 -2.20 2.51
N GLY A 241 2.24 -0.99 2.67
CA GLY A 241 2.28 -0.27 3.94
C GLY A 241 1.62 -1.08 5.07
N HIS A 242 0.50 -1.76 4.78
CA HIS A 242 -0.14 -2.68 5.71
C HIS A 242 0.74 -3.91 6.02
N GLN A 243 1.42 -4.47 5.02
CA GLN A 243 2.39 -5.56 5.22
C GLN A 243 3.52 -5.17 6.20
N LEU A 244 3.95 -3.90 6.17
CA LEU A 244 4.93 -3.37 7.12
C LEU A 244 4.35 -3.10 8.53
N GLY A 245 3.04 -3.27 8.71
CA GLY A 245 2.33 -3.10 9.99
C GLY A 245 1.72 -1.71 10.18
N LEU A 246 1.62 -0.88 9.14
CA LEU A 246 0.92 0.39 9.22
C LEU A 246 -0.60 0.17 9.22
N PRO A 247 -1.34 0.78 10.17
CA PRO A 247 -2.79 0.81 10.08
C PRO A 247 -3.22 1.75 8.96
N GLY A 248 -4.40 1.47 8.42
CA GLY A 248 -5.10 2.43 7.58
C GLY A 248 -5.62 3.61 8.41
N LEU A 249 -5.56 4.81 7.84
CA LEU A 249 -5.81 6.08 8.54
C LEU A 249 -7.10 6.78 8.13
N SER A 250 -7.79 6.32 7.09
CA SER A 250 -9.10 6.84 6.71
C SER A 250 -10.15 6.58 7.80
N ASN A 251 -11.31 7.24 7.67
CA ASN A 251 -12.49 6.89 8.45
C ASN A 251 -13.33 5.86 7.68
N TYR A 252 -13.20 4.59 8.05
CA TYR A 252 -13.89 3.47 7.40
C TYR A 252 -15.37 3.39 7.75
N ARG A 253 -15.86 4.18 8.72
CA ARG A 253 -17.26 4.16 9.13
C ARG A 253 -18.14 4.96 8.16
N ASP A 254 -17.65 6.07 7.66
CA ASP A 254 -18.34 6.95 6.72
C ASP A 254 -17.68 7.03 5.34
N ASN A 255 -16.54 6.33 5.15
CA ASN A 255 -15.73 6.33 3.94
C ASN A 255 -15.19 7.71 3.57
N LEU A 256 -14.88 8.54 4.57
CA LEU A 256 -14.25 9.83 4.39
C LEU A 256 -12.75 9.77 4.75
N PRO A 257 -11.93 10.67 4.20
CA PRO A 257 -10.55 10.83 4.65
C PRO A 257 -10.53 11.27 6.11
N ALA A 258 -9.48 10.91 6.85
CA ALA A 258 -9.25 11.46 8.19
C ALA A 258 -7.97 12.29 8.27
N VAL A 259 -6.98 11.98 7.44
CA VAL A 259 -5.74 12.75 7.27
C VAL A 259 -5.48 13.16 5.81
N GLY A 260 -6.33 12.71 4.88
CA GLY A 260 -6.38 13.21 3.50
C GLY A 260 -5.17 12.87 2.65
N GLY A 261 -5.00 13.63 1.56
CA GLY A 261 -3.95 13.44 0.55
C GLY A 261 -2.52 13.61 1.09
N TRP A 262 -2.39 13.92 2.38
CA TRP A 262 -1.14 13.95 3.11
C TRP A 262 -0.61 12.56 3.48
N SER A 263 -1.42 11.51 3.52
CA SER A 263 -0.94 10.18 3.96
C SER A 263 -1.02 9.13 2.88
N LEU A 264 0.05 8.35 2.71
CA LEU A 264 0.02 7.09 1.96
C LEU A 264 -1.10 6.16 2.46
N MET A 265 -1.33 6.12 3.77
CA MET A 265 -2.30 5.21 4.40
C MET A 265 -3.71 5.83 4.51
N ASP A 266 -3.98 6.88 3.74
CA ASP A 266 -5.29 7.48 3.51
C ASP A 266 -5.37 7.79 1.99
N THR A 267 -6.04 8.86 1.55
CA THR A 267 -6.18 9.15 0.11
C THR A 267 -4.88 9.45 -0.66
N GLY A 268 -3.75 9.65 0.04
CA GLY A 268 -2.48 10.08 -0.56
C GLY A 268 -1.79 9.07 -1.47
N ALA A 269 -2.17 7.79 -1.42
CA ALA A 269 -1.78 6.79 -2.41
C ALA A 269 -2.34 7.12 -3.81
N MET A 270 -3.53 7.73 -3.86
CA MET A 270 -4.31 8.03 -5.05
C MET A 270 -4.43 9.53 -5.32
N ASN A 271 -3.46 10.34 -4.86
CA ASN A 271 -3.43 11.77 -5.14
C ASN A 271 -3.56 12.05 -6.64
N HIS A 272 -4.32 13.11 -6.98
CA HIS A 272 -4.56 13.51 -8.36
C HIS A 272 -3.37 14.26 -8.96
N LEU A 273 -3.11 13.98 -10.24
CA LEU A 273 -2.07 14.60 -11.05
C LEU A 273 -2.71 15.30 -12.27
N PRO A 274 -1.97 16.22 -12.94
CA PRO A 274 -2.37 16.77 -14.23
C PRO A 274 -2.79 15.70 -15.25
N GLY A 275 -3.77 16.03 -16.08
CA GLY A 275 -4.29 15.11 -17.10
C GLY A 275 -5.29 14.09 -16.57
N GLY A 276 -5.80 14.25 -15.35
CA GLY A 276 -6.80 13.33 -14.78
C GLY A 276 -6.20 12.00 -14.32
N LEU A 277 -4.89 11.96 -14.12
CA LEU A 277 -4.18 10.76 -13.64
C LEU A 277 -4.24 10.68 -12.11
N CYS A 278 -4.18 9.47 -11.55
CA CYS A 278 -3.95 9.23 -10.12
C CYS A 278 -3.17 7.92 -9.90
N GLY A 279 -2.69 7.68 -8.69
CA GLY A 279 -2.04 6.41 -8.33
C GLY A 279 -0.62 6.19 -8.87
N PHE A 280 -0.10 7.07 -9.75
CA PHE A 280 1.28 6.95 -10.26
C PHE A 280 2.33 7.49 -9.29
N VAL A 281 1.97 8.48 -8.47
CA VAL A 281 2.88 9.18 -7.55
C VAL A 281 2.27 9.22 -6.15
N PRO A 282 2.37 8.12 -5.39
CA PRO A 282 1.92 8.10 -4.00
C PRO A 282 2.77 9.06 -3.15
N CYS A 283 2.15 9.76 -2.21
CA CYS A 283 2.87 10.65 -1.31
C CYS A 283 3.69 9.89 -0.26
N HIS A 284 4.57 10.57 0.48
CA HIS A 284 5.27 9.94 1.60
C HIS A 284 4.31 9.49 2.71
N PRO A 285 4.63 8.41 3.45
CA PRO A 285 3.96 8.12 4.72
C PRO A 285 4.12 9.29 5.69
N ILE A 286 3.10 9.52 6.53
CA ILE A 286 3.18 10.56 7.55
C ILE A 286 4.31 10.27 8.55
N VAL A 287 4.75 11.31 9.27
CA VAL A 287 5.88 11.21 10.18
C VAL A 287 5.65 10.18 11.29
N TRP A 288 4.42 10.03 11.79
CA TRP A 288 4.06 8.98 12.74
C TRP A 288 4.33 7.58 12.19
N SER A 289 3.89 7.29 10.96
CA SER A 289 4.15 6.01 10.29
C SER A 289 5.65 5.74 10.13
N LYS A 290 6.43 6.76 9.77
CA LYS A 290 7.89 6.64 9.67
C LYS A 290 8.55 6.38 11.03
N ILE A 291 8.04 6.96 12.12
CA ILE A 291 8.52 6.69 13.49
C ILE A 291 8.17 5.25 13.89
N LEU A 292 6.92 4.81 13.64
CA LEU A 292 6.47 3.45 13.93
C LEU A 292 7.33 2.39 13.24
N LEU A 293 7.75 2.64 12.00
CA LEU A 293 8.63 1.76 11.23
C LEU A 293 10.12 1.92 11.57
N GLY A 294 10.48 2.81 12.50
CA GLY A 294 11.87 3.07 12.87
C GLY A 294 12.68 3.80 11.79
N TRP A 295 12.03 4.45 10.82
CA TRP A 295 12.71 5.17 9.75
C TRP A 295 13.13 6.58 10.13
N THR A 296 12.48 7.18 11.13
CA THR A 296 12.80 8.52 11.62
C THR A 296 12.70 8.51 13.15
N GLU A 297 13.65 9.18 13.79
CA GLU A 297 13.60 9.48 15.23
C GLU A 297 13.30 10.97 15.42
N PRO A 298 12.29 11.35 16.23
CA PRO A 298 11.96 12.74 16.46
C PRO A 298 12.83 13.35 17.56
N VAL A 299 13.18 14.63 17.42
CA VAL A 299 13.71 15.43 18.54
C VAL A 299 12.56 15.77 19.48
N VAL A 300 12.73 15.48 20.78
CA VAL A 300 11.73 15.81 21.80
C VAL A 300 11.99 17.21 22.36
N VAL A 301 10.97 18.05 22.37
CA VAL A 301 11.02 19.42 22.88
C VAL A 301 10.03 19.57 24.04
N THR A 302 10.51 19.97 25.21
CA THR A 302 9.72 20.13 26.44
C THR A 302 9.77 21.53 27.05
N SER A 303 10.48 22.46 26.40
CA SER A 303 10.63 23.86 26.84
C SER A 303 10.91 24.76 25.63
N ASP A 304 10.71 26.06 25.80
CA ASP A 304 10.93 27.08 24.77
C ASP A 304 12.32 26.96 24.12
N THR A 305 12.34 26.89 22.79
CA THR A 305 13.57 26.73 22.01
C THR A 305 13.33 27.13 20.54
N THR A 306 14.36 27.07 19.72
CA THR A 306 14.30 27.20 18.26
C THR A 306 14.88 25.94 17.63
N VAL A 307 14.13 25.32 16.70
CA VAL A 307 14.54 24.11 16.00
C VAL A 307 14.42 24.34 14.49
N GLU A 308 15.49 24.06 13.76
CA GLU A 308 15.44 23.94 12.30
C GLU A 308 14.89 22.56 11.94
N VAL A 309 13.88 22.51 11.06
CA VAL A 309 13.23 21.25 10.66
C VAL A 309 13.51 20.97 9.18
N LEU A 310 14.27 19.90 8.93
CA LEU A 310 14.61 19.47 7.59
C LEU A 310 13.35 18.96 6.86
N ALA A 311 13.21 19.34 5.59
CA ALA A 311 12.14 18.83 4.75
C ALA A 311 12.21 17.31 4.57
N THR A 312 11.08 16.62 4.64
CA THR A 312 11.04 15.14 4.69
C THR A 312 11.66 14.47 3.45
N ASP A 313 11.60 15.13 2.29
CA ASP A 313 12.02 14.63 0.99
C ASP A 313 13.51 14.90 0.67
N ILE A 314 14.21 15.65 1.54
CA ILE A 314 15.66 15.85 1.47
C ILE A 314 16.37 14.68 2.14
N PRO A 315 17.37 14.05 1.50
CA PRO A 315 18.16 13.00 2.14
C PRO A 315 18.81 13.47 3.45
N THR A 316 18.86 12.59 4.44
CA THR A 316 19.53 12.89 5.71
C THR A 316 21.05 12.70 5.55
N GLU A 317 21.83 13.73 5.87
CA GLU A 317 23.29 13.71 5.88
C GLU A 317 23.85 13.97 7.28
N ASN A 318 25.14 13.71 7.50
CA ASN A 318 25.78 14.00 8.79
C ASN A 318 25.66 15.48 9.15
N GLY A 319 25.07 15.77 10.31
CA GLY A 319 24.82 17.14 10.77
C GLY A 319 23.56 17.78 10.21
N SER A 320 22.73 17.04 9.46
CA SER A 320 21.41 17.50 9.05
C SER A 320 20.52 17.81 10.26
N PRO A 321 19.67 18.86 10.19
CA PRO A 321 18.63 19.09 11.19
C PRO A 321 17.65 17.91 11.27
N PRO A 322 16.91 17.76 12.39
CA PRO A 322 15.90 16.71 12.51
C PRO A 322 14.77 16.89 11.48
N LYS A 323 14.24 15.78 10.98
CA LYS A 323 13.04 15.78 10.11
C LYS A 323 11.72 15.82 10.88
N ALA A 324 11.77 15.55 12.18
CA ALA A 324 10.59 15.43 13.02
C ALA A 324 10.87 16.02 14.40
N VAL A 325 9.91 16.78 14.92
CA VAL A 325 9.92 17.28 16.30
C VAL A 325 8.69 16.72 17.02
N LYS A 326 8.88 16.22 18.24
CA LYS A 326 7.82 15.74 19.11
C LYS A 326 7.67 16.70 20.30
N ILE A 327 6.45 17.18 20.54
CA ILE A 327 6.11 18.03 21.68
C ILE A 327 5.11 17.26 22.56
N PRO A 328 5.54 16.68 23.69
CA PRO A 328 4.65 15.95 24.58
C PRO A 328 3.60 16.86 25.24
N ILE A 329 2.35 16.40 25.27
CA ILE A 329 1.27 17.00 26.06
C ILE A 329 1.16 16.24 27.39
N ASN A 330 1.13 14.92 27.32
CA ASN A 330 1.14 14.01 28.46
C ASN A 330 1.85 12.69 28.09
N SER A 331 1.60 11.59 28.83
CA SER A 331 2.25 10.30 28.59
C SER A 331 1.80 9.56 27.33
N HIS A 332 0.66 9.92 26.73
CA HIS A 332 0.08 9.27 25.55
C HIS A 332 -0.28 10.24 24.42
N GLU A 333 -0.43 11.54 24.72
CA GLU A 333 -0.73 12.58 23.74
C GLU A 333 0.45 13.50 23.46
N TYR A 334 0.63 13.87 22.19
CA TYR A 334 1.70 14.75 21.74
C TYR A 334 1.43 15.34 20.36
N PHE A 335 2.14 16.41 20.02
CA PHE A 335 2.23 16.91 18.66
C PHE A 335 3.48 16.39 17.95
N LEU A 336 3.37 16.08 16.66
CA LEU A 336 4.50 15.87 15.76
C LEU A 336 4.54 16.97 14.70
N LEU A 337 5.67 17.64 14.59
CA LEU A 337 5.90 18.67 13.59
C LEU A 337 6.84 18.16 12.51
N VAL A 338 6.48 18.38 11.24
CA VAL A 338 7.26 17.99 10.07
C VAL A 338 7.18 19.04 8.98
N ASN A 339 8.27 19.27 8.26
CA ASN A 339 8.28 20.14 7.07
C ASN A 339 8.07 19.31 5.80
N ARG A 340 6.97 19.57 5.08
CA ARG A 340 6.62 18.93 3.80
C ARG A 340 6.39 19.98 2.73
N PRO A 341 7.45 20.36 1.99
CA PRO A 341 7.32 21.30 0.91
C PRO A 341 6.77 20.62 -0.34
N ARG A 342 5.70 21.17 -0.91
CA ARG A 342 5.24 20.80 -2.25
C ARG A 342 6.16 21.45 -3.28
N ARG A 343 7.04 20.65 -3.89
CA ARG A 343 8.11 21.16 -4.77
C ARG A 343 7.72 21.33 -6.23
N CYS A 344 6.59 20.78 -6.65
CA CYS A 344 6.02 20.99 -7.98
C CYS A 344 4.78 21.87 -7.88
N SER A 345 4.58 22.77 -8.85
CA SER A 345 3.29 23.44 -8.99
C SER A 345 2.22 22.41 -9.35
N ALA A 346 0.95 22.74 -9.08
CA ALA A 346 -0.16 21.83 -9.34
C ALA A 346 -0.25 21.36 -10.80
N ASP A 347 0.23 22.18 -11.74
CA ASP A 347 0.17 21.89 -13.17
C ASP A 347 1.47 21.28 -13.73
N SER A 348 2.50 21.08 -12.91
CA SER A 348 3.79 20.54 -13.35
C SER A 348 3.98 19.10 -12.94
N MET A 349 4.47 18.28 -13.87
CA MET A 349 4.89 16.92 -13.59
C MET A 349 6.28 16.88 -12.95
N PRO A 350 6.52 16.03 -11.93
CA PRO A 350 7.87 15.74 -11.48
C PRO A 350 8.67 15.05 -12.58
N ARG A 351 9.99 14.94 -12.40
CA ARG A 351 10.80 14.14 -13.33
C ARG A 351 10.50 12.66 -13.08
N VAL A 352 9.88 12.02 -14.07
CA VAL A 352 9.55 10.60 -14.06
C VAL A 352 10.66 9.80 -14.72
N THR A 353 10.99 8.65 -14.14
CA THR A 353 11.78 7.61 -14.81
C THR A 353 10.81 6.53 -15.29
N PHE A 354 10.77 6.29 -16.60
CA PHE A 354 9.94 5.25 -17.21
C PHE A 354 10.74 3.96 -17.39
N SER A 355 10.04 2.85 -17.47
CA SER A 355 10.63 1.51 -17.69
C SER A 355 11.09 1.25 -19.13
N VAL A 356 10.58 2.04 -20.08
CA VAL A 356 10.95 2.05 -21.49
C VAL A 356 11.19 3.48 -21.94
N ASP A 357 11.83 3.67 -23.10
CA ASP A 357 12.18 5.00 -23.62
C ASP A 357 10.96 5.85 -24.05
N ASP A 358 9.76 5.26 -24.06
CA ASP A 358 8.48 5.95 -24.26
C ASP A 358 7.60 5.91 -23.00
N THR A 359 6.34 6.32 -23.12
CA THR A 359 5.41 6.33 -21.98
C THR A 359 4.73 4.99 -21.72
N ALA A 360 4.73 4.06 -22.69
CA ALA A 360 3.84 2.89 -22.74
C ALA A 360 4.06 1.89 -21.58
N GLY A 361 5.21 1.97 -20.91
CA GLY A 361 5.52 1.15 -19.74
C GLY A 361 5.04 1.74 -18.41
N VAL A 362 5.66 1.21 -17.35
CA VAL A 362 5.43 1.57 -15.94
C VAL A 362 6.33 2.75 -15.53
N TRP A 363 5.83 3.57 -14.60
CA TRP A 363 6.60 4.62 -13.94
C TRP A 363 7.45 4.01 -12.84
N LEU A 364 8.76 3.95 -13.03
CA LEU A 364 9.69 3.30 -12.09
C LEU A 364 10.01 4.17 -10.88
N SER A 365 10.08 5.48 -11.05
CA SER A 365 10.31 6.41 -9.94
C SER A 365 9.98 7.85 -10.34
N VAL A 366 9.82 8.70 -9.32
CA VAL A 366 9.85 10.15 -9.48
C VAL A 366 10.90 10.78 -8.58
N ASP A 367 11.42 11.93 -8.99
CA ASP A 367 12.38 12.66 -8.16
C ASP A 367 11.75 13.27 -6.89
N ARG A 368 10.42 13.49 -6.90
CA ARG A 368 9.63 14.10 -5.82
C ARG A 368 8.25 13.43 -5.64
N TYR A 369 8.13 12.51 -4.68
CA TYR A 369 6.86 11.82 -4.39
C TYR A 369 5.81 12.74 -3.70
N ASP A 370 6.25 13.78 -3.00
CA ASP A 370 5.36 14.77 -2.36
C ASP A 370 4.89 15.89 -3.32
N SER A 371 4.97 15.68 -4.64
CA SER A 371 4.62 16.70 -5.65
C SER A 371 3.13 17.08 -5.65
N PHE A 372 2.27 16.15 -5.25
CA PHE A 372 0.81 16.27 -5.35
C PHE A 372 0.09 16.20 -4.01
N ILE A 373 0.81 16.46 -2.91
CA ILE A 373 0.17 16.66 -1.60
C ILE A 373 -0.68 17.95 -1.60
N PRO A 374 -1.69 18.06 -0.70
CA PRO A 374 -2.66 19.17 -0.74
C PRO A 374 -2.07 20.57 -0.59
N GLY A 375 -0.96 20.72 0.14
CA GLY A 375 -0.33 22.03 0.40
C GLY A 375 1.17 21.95 0.68
N SER A 376 1.75 23.00 1.24
CA SER A 376 3.20 23.07 1.49
C SER A 376 3.50 23.77 2.80
N GLY A 377 4.36 23.17 3.62
CA GLY A 377 4.90 23.83 4.82
C GLY A 377 5.06 22.91 6.01
N ILE A 378 4.95 23.50 7.21
CA ILE A 378 4.97 22.76 8.48
C ILE A 378 3.59 22.14 8.70
N LEU A 379 3.56 20.82 8.86
CA LEU A 379 2.38 20.08 9.33
C LEU A 379 2.54 19.80 10.81
N ILE A 380 1.44 19.93 11.54
CA ILE A 380 1.35 19.63 12.97
C ILE A 380 0.33 18.51 13.14
N TRP A 381 0.80 17.33 13.52
CA TRP A 381 -0.04 16.17 13.77
C TRP A 381 -0.33 16.07 15.25
N HIS A 382 -1.59 15.99 15.64
CA HIS A 382 -1.99 15.56 16.96
C HIS A 382 -2.05 14.04 17.01
N VAL A 383 -1.42 13.43 18.01
CA VAL A 383 -1.37 11.97 18.17
C VAL A 383 -1.78 11.59 19.58
N ASP A 384 -2.73 10.67 19.69
CA ASP A 384 -3.15 10.05 20.95
C ASP A 384 -2.93 8.52 20.89
N GLU A 385 -1.88 8.07 21.55
CA GLU A 385 -1.50 6.64 21.61
C GLU A 385 -2.53 5.79 22.37
N ALA A 386 -3.28 6.38 23.31
CA ALA A 386 -4.32 5.64 24.02
C ALA A 386 -5.50 5.34 23.09
N ILE A 387 -5.92 6.30 22.27
CA ILE A 387 -6.94 6.09 21.24
C ILE A 387 -6.46 5.08 20.19
N ILE A 388 -5.22 5.22 19.71
CA ILE A 388 -4.62 4.27 18.75
C ILE A 388 -4.66 2.86 19.32
N ALA A 389 -4.16 2.65 20.55
CA ALA A 389 -4.14 1.34 21.19
C ALA A 389 -5.55 0.76 21.38
N GLU A 390 -6.53 1.59 21.75
CA GLU A 390 -7.90 1.14 21.98
C GLU A 390 -8.63 0.77 20.68
N LYS A 391 -8.43 1.54 19.60
CA LYS A 391 -9.20 1.44 18.37
C LYS A 391 -8.54 0.60 17.28
N ARG A 392 -7.24 0.27 17.40
CA ARG A 392 -6.50 -0.53 16.42
C ARG A 392 -7.16 -1.88 16.13
N THR A 393 -7.75 -2.53 17.14
CA THR A 393 -8.47 -3.81 17.00
C THR A 393 -9.98 -3.64 16.75
N LYS A 394 -10.47 -2.40 16.60
CA LYS A 394 -11.91 -2.07 16.47
C LYS A 394 -12.27 -1.51 15.09
N GLY A 395 -11.45 -1.78 14.08
CA GLY A 395 -11.76 -1.47 12.67
C GLY A 395 -11.36 -0.09 12.17
N GLY A 396 -10.52 0.66 12.90
CA GLY A 396 -9.91 1.90 12.40
C GLY A 396 -9.61 2.91 13.49
N ILE A 397 -8.36 3.41 13.53
CA ILE A 397 -7.90 4.33 14.59
C ILE A 397 -8.50 5.74 14.48
N ASN A 398 -9.06 6.09 13.32
CA ASN A 398 -9.61 7.41 13.03
C ASN A 398 -11.13 7.39 12.71
N ASN A 399 -11.82 6.29 12.99
CA ASN A 399 -13.26 6.13 12.70
C ASN A 399 -14.20 7.02 13.54
N ASP A 400 -13.68 7.68 14.56
CA ASP A 400 -14.43 8.66 15.35
C ASP A 400 -13.92 10.05 14.98
N TYR A 401 -14.72 10.78 14.22
CA TYR A 401 -14.40 12.13 13.76
C TYR A 401 -13.99 13.07 14.89
N PHE A 402 -14.57 12.93 16.09
CA PHE A 402 -14.27 13.82 17.22
C PHE A 402 -13.14 13.29 18.13
N GLN A 403 -12.69 12.05 17.92
CA GLN A 403 -11.69 11.39 18.75
C GLN A 403 -10.80 10.50 17.87
N ARG A 404 -10.06 11.13 16.97
CA ARG A 404 -9.08 10.46 16.10
C ARG A 404 -7.82 10.10 16.88
N GLY A 405 -7.22 8.96 16.56
CA GLY A 405 -5.91 8.59 17.10
C GLY A 405 -4.79 9.44 16.50
N ILE A 406 -4.94 9.84 15.23
CA ILE A 406 -4.03 10.74 14.52
C ILE A 406 -4.85 11.76 13.75
N ASP A 407 -4.54 13.03 13.95
CA ASP A 407 -5.23 14.14 13.31
C ASP A 407 -4.26 15.21 12.81
N LEU A 408 -4.64 15.92 11.75
CA LEU A 408 -3.88 17.07 11.25
C LEU A 408 -4.49 18.36 11.80
N GLU A 409 -3.70 19.14 12.52
CA GLU A 409 -4.13 20.45 13.03
C GLU A 409 -4.15 21.47 11.89
N GLU A 410 -5.36 21.82 11.45
CA GLU A 410 -5.58 22.71 10.31
C GLU A 410 -5.46 24.19 10.73
N ALA A 411 -4.62 24.95 10.03
CA ALA A 411 -4.26 26.33 10.40
C ALA A 411 -5.45 27.32 10.42
N GLY A 412 -6.55 27.00 9.72
CA GLY A 412 -7.78 27.77 9.73
C GLY A 412 -8.60 27.63 11.01
N GLY A 413 -8.28 26.65 11.87
CA GLY A 413 -9.04 26.33 13.09
C GLY A 413 -10.37 25.61 12.83
N PHE A 414 -10.63 25.22 11.57
CA PHE A 414 -11.76 24.39 11.17
C PHE A 414 -11.23 23.01 10.77
N GLN A 415 -11.95 21.96 11.16
CA GLN A 415 -11.70 20.62 10.65
C GLN A 415 -12.45 20.47 9.32
N ASP A 416 -11.70 20.60 8.23
CA ASP A 416 -12.20 20.44 6.87
C ASP A 416 -11.96 19.02 6.36
N ILE A 417 -10.84 18.38 6.75
CA ILE A 417 -10.55 17.00 6.36
C ILE A 417 -11.55 16.04 7.01
N GLY A 418 -12.24 15.28 6.18
CA GLY A 418 -13.26 14.31 6.61
C GLY A 418 -14.59 14.94 6.97
N ASN A 419 -14.82 16.19 6.59
CA ASN A 419 -16.07 16.91 6.83
C ASN A 419 -16.90 16.98 5.55
N TYR A 420 -17.97 16.19 5.46
CA TYR A 420 -18.84 16.12 4.28
C TYR A 420 -19.32 17.48 3.71
N TYR A 421 -19.41 18.51 4.56
CA TYR A 421 -19.88 19.84 4.16
C TYR A 421 -18.77 20.80 3.71
N SER A 422 -17.50 20.41 3.88
CA SER A 422 -16.37 21.22 3.46
C SER A 422 -16.08 21.06 1.96
N ARG A 423 -15.66 22.16 1.34
CA ARG A 423 -15.19 22.19 -0.06
C ARG A 423 -13.70 21.80 -0.19
N GLU A 424 -13.00 21.63 0.93
CA GLU A 424 -11.55 21.36 0.99
C GLU A 424 -11.25 19.94 1.51
N ASN A 425 -12.12 18.96 1.19
CA ASN A 425 -12.05 17.56 1.62
C ASN A 425 -10.87 16.74 1.01
N HIS A 426 -9.75 17.37 0.67
CA HIS A 426 -8.65 16.75 -0.07
C HIS A 426 -7.63 16.01 0.81
#